data_AF-A0A9W4MJ37-F1
#
_entry.id   AF-A0A9W4MJ37-F1
#
_cell.length_a   1.000
_cell.length_b   1.000
_cell.length_c   1.000
_cell.angle_alpha   90.00
_cell.angle_beta   90.00
_cell.angle_gamma   90.00
#
_symmetry.space_group_name_H-M   'P 1'
#
loop_
_entity.id
_entity.type
_entity.pdbx_description
1 polymer ?
#
loop_
_entity_poly.entity_id
_entity_poly.type
_entity_poly.pdbx_seq_one_letter_code
_entity_poly.pdbx_strand_id
1 'polypeptide(L)'
;MQAGVPPADGVQVLQRQLADADREARRATDQEDLIGDALLDRRHRIADLEVRLLLVPHHRRLPMVVLATAATVIASQAVITGAYSVASQAAQLGYLPRLRIAHTSGSTIGQIYVPWINWLLMASVLTLVFAFRSSTALAFAFGMAVTGTITITTLLFFYIARAKWGTPVWLLSAGAAVLLTVDLLFVAANMTKLIHGAWLPLLIGLTAFTVMTTWQRGREIVTADRARREAQPRAARPCGDPVHRDAAGAARRRAGPHS
;
A
#
# COMPACT_ATOMS: atom_id res chain seq x y z
N MET A 1 5.57 50.65 -67.92
CA MET A 1 6.46 51.23 -66.89
C MET A 1 7.12 50.07 -66.15
N GLN A 2 8.16 49.49 -66.75
CA GLN A 2 8.95 48.39 -66.16
C GLN A 2 10.11 49.03 -65.39
N ALA A 3 10.03 49.02 -64.06
CA ALA A 3 11.14 49.45 -63.21
C ALA A 3 12.12 48.27 -63.08
N GLY A 4 13.32 48.44 -63.66
CA GLY A 4 14.40 47.47 -63.55
C GLY A 4 14.84 47.33 -62.10
N VAL A 5 14.74 46.11 -61.58
CA VAL A 5 15.32 45.73 -60.29
C VAL A 5 16.85 45.83 -60.43
N PRO A 6 17.55 46.55 -59.54
CA PRO A 6 18.99 46.73 -59.63
C PRO A 6 19.73 45.40 -59.46
N PRO A 7 20.87 45.18 -60.15
CA PRO A 7 21.63 43.92 -60.14
C PRO A 7 22.23 43.53 -58.78
N ALA A 8 22.09 44.37 -57.75
CA ALA A 8 22.54 44.10 -56.38
C ALA A 8 21.58 43.19 -55.58
N ASP A 9 20.30 43.08 -55.97
CA ASP A 9 19.30 42.32 -55.21
C ASP A 9 19.41 40.80 -55.44
N GLY A 10 19.80 40.38 -56.66
CA GLY A 10 19.93 38.96 -57.00
C GLY A 10 21.02 38.24 -56.21
N VAL A 11 22.13 38.91 -55.91
CA VAL A 11 23.24 38.36 -55.12
C VAL A 11 22.83 38.16 -53.66
N GLN A 12 22.08 39.12 -53.08
CA GLN A 12 21.58 38.99 -51.71
C GLN A 12 20.55 37.86 -51.58
N VAL A 13 19.69 37.68 -52.57
CA VAL A 13 18.72 36.57 -52.60
C VAL A 13 19.45 35.24 -52.69
N LEU A 14 20.46 35.11 -53.55
CA LEU A 14 21.25 33.90 -53.68
C LEU A 14 22.04 33.60 -52.41
N GLN A 15 22.65 34.61 -51.76
CA GLN A 15 23.35 34.42 -50.48
C GLN A 15 22.41 34.01 -49.36
N ARG A 16 21.18 34.54 -49.31
CA ARG A 16 20.16 34.10 -48.35
C ARG A 16 19.74 32.67 -48.61
N GLN A 17 19.49 32.28 -49.87
CA GLN A 17 19.17 30.90 -50.22
C GLN A 17 20.31 29.93 -49.91
N LEU A 18 21.55 30.32 -50.15
CA LEU A 18 22.71 29.50 -49.80
C LEU A 18 22.85 29.35 -48.28
N ALA A 19 22.62 30.43 -47.54
CA ALA A 19 22.67 30.42 -46.08
C ALA A 19 21.52 29.60 -45.47
N ASP A 20 20.33 29.63 -46.06
CA ASP A 20 19.19 28.83 -45.60
C ASP A 20 19.37 27.36 -45.96
N ALA A 21 19.91 27.04 -47.14
CA ALA A 21 20.28 25.67 -47.52
C ALA A 21 21.37 25.09 -46.60
N ASP A 22 22.38 25.89 -46.20
CA ASP A 22 23.41 25.46 -45.25
C ASP A 22 22.83 25.19 -43.86
N ARG A 23 21.85 25.99 -43.41
CA ARG A 23 21.15 25.76 -42.14
C ARG A 23 20.28 24.51 -42.17
N GLU A 24 19.60 24.24 -43.28
CA GLU A 24 18.80 23.02 -43.46
C GLU A 24 19.69 21.78 -43.48
N ALA A 25 20.85 21.85 -44.14
CA ALA A 25 21.85 20.79 -44.13
C ALA A 25 22.35 20.50 -42.70
N ARG A 26 22.69 21.54 -41.92
CA ARG A 26 23.13 21.35 -40.53
C ARG A 26 22.04 20.74 -39.65
N ARG A 27 20.78 21.14 -39.81
CA ARG A 27 19.65 20.57 -39.06
C ARG A 27 19.40 19.11 -39.40
N ALA A 28 19.60 18.72 -40.66
CA ALA A 28 19.49 17.33 -41.07
C ALA A 28 20.58 16.46 -40.40
N THR A 29 21.82 16.95 -40.35
CA THR A 29 22.93 16.26 -39.67
C THR A 29 22.68 16.12 -38.16
N ASP A 30 22.27 17.18 -37.47
CA ASP A 30 21.96 17.12 -36.03
C ASP A 30 20.79 16.14 -35.74
N GLN A 31 19.79 16.08 -36.63
CA GLN A 31 18.65 15.16 -36.49
C GLN A 31 19.09 13.69 -36.69
N GLU A 32 19.99 13.41 -37.64
CA GLU A 32 20.56 12.08 -37.86
C GLU A 32 21.41 11.62 -36.68
N ASP A 33 22.22 12.50 -36.11
CA ASP A 33 23.03 12.21 -34.92
C ASP A 33 22.16 11.94 -33.69
N LEU A 34 21.08 12.70 -33.50
CA LEU A 34 20.12 12.47 -32.39
C LEU A 34 19.40 11.12 -32.51
N ILE A 35 19.00 10.73 -33.72
CA ILE A 35 18.38 9.43 -33.98
C ILE A 35 19.42 8.31 -33.81
N GLY A 36 20.66 8.54 -34.25
CA GLY A 36 21.79 7.63 -34.05
C GLY A 36 22.07 7.36 -32.57
N ASP A 37 22.18 8.41 -31.76
CA ASP A 37 22.42 8.32 -30.32
C ASP A 37 21.25 7.66 -29.58
N ALA A 38 20.01 7.99 -29.92
CA ALA A 38 18.83 7.37 -29.32
C ALA A 38 18.72 5.87 -29.66
N LEU A 39 19.11 5.48 -30.88
CA LEU A 39 19.15 4.08 -31.30
C LEU A 39 20.31 3.33 -30.64
N LEU A 40 21.48 3.96 -30.50
CA LEU A 40 22.64 3.40 -29.80
C LEU A 40 22.36 3.18 -28.30
N ASP A 41 21.73 4.13 -27.61
CA ASP A 41 21.34 3.96 -26.20
C ASP A 41 20.38 2.77 -26.02
N ARG A 42 19.37 2.66 -26.90
CA ARG A 42 18.44 1.53 -26.87
C ARG A 42 19.12 0.20 -27.17
N ARG A 43 20.10 0.20 -28.09
CA ARG A 43 20.87 -1.00 -28.44
C ARG A 43 21.78 -1.45 -27.29
N HIS A 44 22.42 -0.50 -26.59
CA HIS A 44 23.21 -0.78 -25.39
C HIS A 44 22.36 -1.34 -24.25
N ARG A 45 21.19 -0.76 -23.98
CA ARG A 45 20.24 -1.27 -22.97
C ARG A 45 19.81 -2.71 -23.21
N ILE A 46 19.64 -3.09 -24.48
CA ILE A 46 19.26 -4.47 -24.87
C ILE A 46 20.48 -5.40 -24.74
N ALA A 47 21.66 -4.95 -25.16
CA ALA A 47 22.91 -5.71 -25.03
C ALA A 47 23.26 -6.00 -23.56
N ASP A 48 23.05 -5.06 -22.65
CA ASP A 48 23.28 -5.27 -21.20
C ASP A 48 22.35 -6.35 -20.62
N LEU A 49 21.11 -6.43 -21.12
CA LEU A 49 20.15 -7.45 -20.69
C LEU A 49 20.57 -8.84 -21.18
N GLU A 50 21.03 -8.93 -22.43
CA GLU A 50 21.58 -10.14 -23.02
C GLU A 50 22.84 -10.59 -22.28
N VAL A 51 23.82 -9.70 -22.07
CA VAL A 51 25.09 -10.01 -21.37
C VAL A 51 24.83 -10.58 -19.97
N ARG A 52 23.89 -10.01 -19.21
CA ARG A 52 23.58 -10.47 -17.84
C ARG A 52 22.92 -11.86 -17.81
N LEU A 53 22.17 -12.23 -18.85
CA LEU A 53 21.65 -13.59 -19.05
C LEU A 53 22.71 -14.52 -19.65
N LEU A 54 23.65 -13.98 -20.42
CA LEU A 54 24.73 -14.70 -21.09
C LEU A 54 25.89 -15.09 -20.17
N LEU A 55 26.16 -14.32 -19.11
CA LEU A 55 27.14 -14.66 -18.07
C LEU A 55 26.81 -15.96 -17.33
N VAL A 56 25.55 -16.42 -17.38
CA VAL A 56 25.15 -17.72 -16.84
C VAL A 56 25.31 -18.77 -17.96
N PRO A 57 26.11 -19.83 -17.75
CA PRO A 57 26.35 -20.81 -18.81
C PRO A 57 25.06 -21.49 -19.24
N HIS A 58 24.96 -21.85 -20.53
CA HIS A 58 23.71 -22.26 -21.19
C HIS A 58 22.94 -23.38 -20.45
N HIS A 59 23.63 -24.33 -19.81
CA HIS A 59 23.03 -25.41 -19.03
C HIS A 59 22.37 -24.95 -17.70
N ARG A 60 22.75 -23.77 -17.17
CA ARG A 60 22.24 -23.20 -15.90
C ARG A 60 21.13 -22.15 -16.08
N ARG A 61 20.88 -21.66 -17.31
CA ARG A 61 19.84 -20.64 -17.57
C ARG A 61 18.42 -21.18 -17.34
N LEU A 62 18.12 -22.37 -17.87
CA LEU A 62 16.81 -23.01 -17.69
C LEU A 62 16.50 -23.27 -16.19
N PRO A 63 17.41 -23.90 -15.41
CA PRO A 63 17.23 -24.02 -13.96
C PRO A 63 17.01 -22.68 -13.25
N MET A 64 17.74 -21.63 -13.63
CA MET A 64 17.61 -20.31 -13.01
C MET A 64 16.25 -19.66 -13.28
N VAL A 65 15.72 -19.77 -14.50
CA VAL A 65 14.37 -19.27 -14.83
C VAL A 65 13.32 -20.03 -14.03
N VAL A 66 13.40 -21.36 -13.97
CA VAL A 66 12.47 -22.19 -13.19
C VAL A 66 12.52 -21.81 -11.70
N LEU A 67 13.72 -21.63 -11.15
CA LEU A 67 13.90 -21.21 -9.76
C LEU A 67 13.32 -19.81 -9.51
N ALA A 68 13.55 -18.85 -10.42
CA ALA A 68 13.01 -17.50 -10.31
C ALA A 68 11.48 -17.48 -10.39
N THR A 69 10.89 -18.26 -11.29
CA THR A 69 9.43 -18.41 -11.39
C THR A 69 8.86 -19.05 -10.12
N ALA A 70 9.47 -20.12 -9.61
CA ALA A 70 9.05 -20.76 -8.36
C ALA A 70 9.14 -19.79 -7.17
N ALA A 71 10.22 -19.02 -7.06
CA ALA A 71 10.38 -18.00 -6.03
C ALA A 71 9.31 -16.90 -6.13
N THR A 72 8.96 -16.47 -7.34
CA THR A 72 7.90 -15.47 -7.58
C THR A 72 6.52 -15.98 -7.12
N VAL A 73 6.21 -17.26 -7.38
CA VAL A 73 4.97 -17.88 -6.93
C VAL A 73 4.92 -17.96 -5.41
N ILE A 74 6.01 -18.42 -4.76
CA ILE A 74 6.09 -18.52 -3.30
C ILE A 74 5.94 -17.13 -2.65
N ALA A 75 6.63 -16.13 -3.18
CA ALA A 75 6.54 -14.75 -2.70
C ALA A 75 5.10 -14.21 -2.79
N SER A 76 4.42 -14.43 -3.92
CA SER A 76 3.02 -14.02 -4.08
C SER A 76 2.10 -14.71 -3.07
N GLN A 77 2.30 -16.00 -2.79
CA GLN A 77 1.49 -16.73 -1.81
C GLN A 77 1.73 -16.22 -0.38
N ALA A 78 2.98 -15.94 -0.03
CA ALA A 78 3.33 -15.39 1.28
C ALA A 78 2.70 -14.01 1.52
N VAL A 79 2.70 -13.12 0.51
CA VAL A 79 2.07 -11.79 0.61
C VAL A 79 0.56 -11.88 0.78
N ILE A 80 -0.12 -12.73 0.00
CA ILE A 80 -1.57 -12.91 0.10
C ILE A 80 -1.95 -13.45 1.49
N THR A 81 -1.24 -14.47 1.96
CA THR A 81 -1.47 -15.07 3.29
C THR A 81 -1.18 -14.07 4.41
N GLY A 82 -0.10 -13.30 4.30
CA GLY A 82 0.25 -12.23 5.23
C GLY A 82 -0.83 -11.15 5.31
N ALA A 83 -1.38 -10.73 4.16
CA ALA A 83 -2.47 -9.76 4.09
C ALA A 83 -3.75 -10.26 4.79
N TYR A 84 -4.11 -11.55 4.63
CA TYR A 84 -5.23 -12.15 5.36
C TYR A 84 -5.00 -12.15 6.87
N SER A 85 -3.77 -12.46 7.31
CA SER A 85 -3.40 -12.42 8.73
C SER A 85 -3.54 -11.02 9.31
N VAL A 86 -2.94 -10.00 8.68
CA VAL A 86 -3.03 -8.60 9.14
C VAL A 86 -4.46 -8.10 9.13
N ALA A 87 -5.25 -8.41 8.09
CA ALA A 87 -6.66 -8.04 8.04
C ALA A 87 -7.48 -8.70 9.15
N SER A 88 -7.20 -9.96 9.48
CA SER A 88 -7.86 -10.66 10.58
C SER A 88 -7.50 -10.06 11.95
N GLN A 89 -6.23 -9.70 12.16
CA GLN A 89 -5.77 -9.02 13.37
C GLN A 89 -6.42 -7.63 13.51
N ALA A 90 -6.48 -6.86 12.41
CA ALA A 90 -7.15 -5.57 12.38
C ALA A 90 -8.65 -5.68 12.68
N ALA A 91 -9.34 -6.71 12.20
CA ALA A 91 -10.74 -6.97 12.52
C ALA A 91 -10.95 -7.35 14.00
N GLN A 92 -10.02 -8.09 14.62
CA GLN A 92 -10.06 -8.42 16.05
C GLN A 92 -9.84 -7.20 16.95
N LEU A 93 -8.93 -6.30 16.55
CA LEU A 93 -8.75 -4.98 17.18
C LEU A 93 -9.94 -4.04 16.89
N GLY A 94 -10.74 -4.38 15.88
CA GLY A 94 -11.96 -3.71 15.46
C GLY A 94 -11.76 -2.43 14.65
N TYR A 95 -10.64 -2.37 13.92
CA TYR A 95 -10.40 -1.44 12.82
C TYR A 95 -11.19 -1.78 11.55
N LEU A 96 -11.67 -3.02 11.43
CA LEU A 96 -12.49 -3.49 10.31
C LEU A 96 -13.78 -4.15 10.81
N PRO A 97 -14.85 -4.18 9.99
CA PRO A 97 -16.02 -5.02 10.27
C PRO A 97 -15.58 -6.47 10.46
N ARG A 98 -16.35 -7.25 11.23
CA ARG A 98 -16.12 -8.70 11.33
C ARG A 98 -16.17 -9.30 9.92
N LEU A 99 -15.00 -9.68 9.42
CA LEU A 99 -14.83 -10.27 8.10
C LEU A 99 -15.52 -11.63 8.12
N ARG A 100 -16.45 -11.87 7.17
CA ARG A 100 -17.06 -13.19 7.00
C ARG A 100 -15.97 -14.14 6.50
N ILE A 101 -15.45 -14.98 7.39
CA ILE A 101 -14.57 -16.08 7.03
C ILE A 101 -15.44 -17.11 6.30
N ALA A 102 -15.18 -17.30 5.02
CA ALA A 102 -15.89 -18.32 4.24
C ALA A 102 -15.17 -19.65 4.45
N HIS A 103 -15.82 -20.59 5.16
CA HIS A 103 -15.35 -21.95 5.31
C HIS A 103 -15.61 -22.72 4.01
N THR A 104 -14.60 -22.85 3.14
CA THR A 104 -14.71 -23.61 1.88
C THR A 104 -14.82 -25.13 2.09
N SER A 105 -14.61 -25.63 3.33
CA SER A 105 -14.96 -27.00 3.70
C SER A 105 -15.08 -27.16 5.21
N GLY A 106 -16.01 -28.01 5.65
CA GLY A 106 -16.43 -28.17 7.05
C GLY A 106 -15.43 -28.84 8.01
N SER A 107 -14.11 -28.80 7.77
CA SER A 107 -13.17 -29.57 8.62
C SER A 107 -11.79 -28.95 8.91
N THR A 108 -11.58 -27.64 8.77
CA THR A 108 -10.28 -27.06 9.18
C THR A 108 -10.41 -25.65 9.78
N ILE A 109 -10.34 -25.61 11.10
CA ILE A 109 -9.87 -24.44 11.87
C ILE A 109 -8.38 -24.27 11.50
N GLY A 110 -8.05 -23.33 10.61
CA GLY A 110 -6.65 -23.07 10.25
C GLY A 110 -6.40 -22.29 8.97
N GLN A 111 -7.32 -22.28 8.00
CA GLN A 111 -7.12 -21.55 6.74
C GLN A 111 -7.96 -20.27 6.72
N ILE A 112 -7.31 -19.12 6.98
CA ILE A 112 -7.93 -17.80 6.95
C ILE A 112 -8.09 -17.38 5.49
N TYR A 113 -9.22 -17.75 4.87
CA TYR A 113 -9.62 -17.20 3.57
C TYR A 113 -10.64 -16.09 3.77
N VAL A 114 -10.30 -14.88 3.28
CA VAL A 114 -11.18 -13.72 3.35
C VAL A 114 -11.48 -13.22 1.92
N PRO A 115 -12.63 -13.60 1.34
CA PRO A 115 -12.96 -13.28 -0.06
C PRO A 115 -12.88 -11.78 -0.37
N TRP A 116 -13.35 -10.93 0.54
CA TRP A 116 -13.32 -9.47 0.39
C TRP A 116 -11.90 -8.91 0.28
N ILE A 117 -10.97 -9.45 1.06
CA ILE A 117 -9.56 -9.02 1.00
C ILE A 117 -8.93 -9.47 -0.31
N ASN A 118 -9.28 -10.66 -0.82
CA ASN A 118 -8.79 -11.11 -2.12
C ASN A 118 -9.21 -10.16 -3.26
N TRP A 119 -10.48 -9.76 -3.32
CA TRP A 119 -10.96 -8.79 -4.30
C TRP A 119 -10.27 -7.43 -4.16
N LEU A 120 -10.07 -6.96 -2.92
CA LEU A 120 -9.35 -5.71 -2.65
C LEU A 120 -7.88 -5.78 -3.07
N LEU A 121 -7.20 -6.90 -2.80
CA LEU A 121 -5.82 -7.15 -3.25
C LEU A 121 -5.75 -7.19 -4.77
N MET A 122 -6.67 -7.88 -5.43
CA MET A 122 -6.74 -7.95 -6.89
C MET A 122 -6.92 -6.55 -7.49
N ALA A 123 -7.89 -5.78 -6.99
CA ALA A 123 -8.13 -4.41 -7.45
C ALA A 123 -6.91 -3.50 -7.21
N SER A 124 -6.27 -3.61 -6.05
CA SER A 124 -5.06 -2.84 -5.71
C SER A 124 -3.91 -3.17 -6.65
N VAL A 125 -3.63 -4.46 -6.88
CA VAL A 125 -2.55 -4.91 -7.77
C VAL A 125 -2.82 -4.48 -9.20
N LEU A 126 -4.03 -4.65 -9.72
CA LEU A 126 -4.41 -4.19 -11.06
C LEU A 126 -4.24 -2.67 -11.20
N THR A 127 -4.70 -1.91 -10.21
CA THR A 127 -4.53 -0.45 -10.18
C THR A 127 -3.06 -0.08 -10.25
N LEU A 128 -2.20 -0.75 -9.48
CA LEU A 128 -0.76 -0.50 -9.47
C LEU A 128 -0.11 -0.83 -10.84
N VAL A 129 -0.45 -1.98 -11.43
CA VAL A 129 0.07 -2.40 -12.73
C VAL A 129 -0.33 -1.41 -13.84
N PHE A 130 -1.60 -0.98 -13.86
CA PHE A 130 -2.09 -0.05 -14.88
C PHE A 130 -1.61 1.39 -14.68
N ALA A 131 -1.39 1.82 -13.43
CA ALA A 131 -0.93 3.16 -13.11
C ALA A 131 0.55 3.36 -13.47
N PHE A 132 1.42 2.40 -13.14
CA PHE A 132 2.86 2.57 -13.33
C PHE A 132 3.34 2.22 -14.73
N ARG A 133 2.85 1.12 -15.34
CA ARG A 133 3.28 0.56 -16.64
C ARG A 133 4.80 0.41 -16.85
N SER A 134 5.63 0.75 -15.86
CA SER A 134 7.08 0.80 -15.86
C SER A 134 7.60 0.12 -14.60
N SER A 135 8.47 -0.87 -14.77
CA SER A 135 9.07 -1.62 -13.67
C SER A 135 9.91 -0.74 -12.74
N THR A 136 10.54 0.31 -13.26
CA THR A 136 11.34 1.25 -12.47
C THR A 136 10.48 2.09 -11.53
N ALA A 137 9.37 2.63 -12.04
CA ALA A 137 8.47 3.44 -11.22
C ALA A 137 7.75 2.58 -10.17
N LEU A 138 7.39 1.33 -10.53
CA LEU A 138 6.85 0.35 -9.59
C LEU A 138 7.86 -0.02 -8.49
N ALA A 139 9.14 -0.16 -8.83
CA ALA A 139 10.21 -0.43 -7.86
C ALA A 139 10.38 0.73 -6.87
N PHE A 140 10.32 1.99 -7.34
CA PHE A 140 10.36 3.16 -6.46
C PHE A 140 9.16 3.24 -5.52
N ALA A 141 7.97 2.94 -6.02
CA ALA A 141 6.73 2.90 -5.24
C ALA A 141 6.79 1.82 -4.14
N PHE A 142 7.20 0.61 -4.48
CA PHE A 142 7.40 -0.47 -3.51
C PHE A 142 8.48 -0.09 -2.48
N GLY A 143 9.61 0.44 -2.93
CA GLY A 143 10.69 0.91 -2.06
C GLY A 143 10.20 1.92 -1.03
N MET A 144 9.41 2.91 -1.45
CA MET A 144 8.82 3.89 -0.53
C MET A 144 7.87 3.27 0.49
N ALA A 145 6.98 2.36 0.07
CA ALA A 145 6.04 1.71 0.97
C ALA A 145 6.76 0.84 2.03
N VAL A 146 7.79 0.11 1.61
CA VAL A 146 8.62 -0.72 2.50
C VAL A 146 9.42 0.16 3.45
N THR A 147 10.11 1.19 2.96
CA THR A 147 10.85 2.13 3.81
C THR A 147 9.92 2.79 4.82
N GLY A 148 8.74 3.28 4.41
CA GLY A 148 7.78 3.87 5.34
C GLY A 148 7.32 2.90 6.42
N THR A 149 7.08 1.63 6.06
CA THR A 149 6.71 0.59 7.04
C THR A 149 7.86 0.31 8.02
N ILE A 150 9.09 0.18 7.52
CA ILE A 150 10.29 -0.04 8.35
C ILE A 150 10.49 1.15 9.29
N THR A 151 10.34 2.39 8.82
CA THR A 151 10.41 3.60 9.64
C THR A 151 9.40 3.58 10.77
N ILE A 152 8.12 3.31 10.46
CA ILE A 152 7.07 3.25 11.47
C ILE A 152 7.36 2.13 12.50
N THR A 153 7.76 0.95 12.04
CA THR A 153 8.08 -0.16 12.95
C THR A 153 9.31 0.12 13.81
N THR A 154 10.33 0.79 13.27
CA THR A 154 11.53 1.18 14.01
C THR A 154 11.20 2.18 15.11
N LEU A 155 10.42 3.23 14.78
CA LEU A 155 9.95 4.20 15.77
C LEU A 155 9.09 3.54 16.85
N LEU A 156 8.15 2.67 16.45
CA LEU A 156 7.28 1.96 17.38
C LEU A 156 8.07 1.00 18.28
N PHE A 157 9.07 0.31 17.75
CA PHE A 157 9.96 -0.58 18.50
C PHE A 157 10.68 0.20 19.60
N PHE A 158 11.32 1.32 19.28
CA PHE A 158 12.02 2.14 20.27
C PHE A 158 11.08 2.75 21.30
N TYR A 159 9.89 3.18 20.87
CA TYR A 159 8.84 3.65 21.78
C TYR A 159 8.43 2.55 22.78
N ILE A 160 8.13 1.33 22.30
CA ILE A 160 7.73 0.21 23.15
C ILE A 160 8.88 -0.24 24.06
N ALA A 161 10.10 -0.34 23.55
CA ALA A 161 11.27 -0.71 24.34
C ALA A 161 11.50 0.28 25.49
N ARG A 162 11.31 1.58 25.24
CA ARG A 162 11.37 2.60 26.30
C ARG A 162 10.21 2.50 27.28
N ALA A 163 8.98 2.37 26.78
CA ALA A 163 7.77 2.48 27.59
C ALA A 163 7.47 1.22 28.41
N LYS A 164 7.80 0.02 27.90
CA LYS A 164 7.44 -1.26 28.52
C LYS A 164 8.62 -2.05 29.09
N TRP A 165 9.82 -1.94 28.52
CA TRP A 165 10.91 -2.88 28.84
C TRP A 165 11.96 -2.33 29.80
N GLY A 166 11.85 -1.07 30.23
CA GLY A 166 12.78 -0.49 31.22
C GLY A 166 14.24 -0.55 30.79
N THR A 167 14.51 -0.69 29.49
CA THR A 167 15.85 -0.95 28.94
C THR A 167 16.76 0.26 29.23
N PRO A 168 18.04 0.04 29.61
CA PRO A 168 18.93 1.15 29.92
C PRO A 168 19.09 2.08 28.71
N VAL A 169 18.99 3.39 28.97
CA VAL A 169 18.91 4.44 27.93
C VAL A 169 20.10 4.39 26.97
N TRP A 170 21.29 4.05 27.46
CA TRP A 170 22.50 3.99 26.63
C TRP A 170 22.41 2.91 25.53
N LEU A 171 21.82 1.75 25.84
CA LEU A 171 21.66 0.66 24.89
C LEU A 171 20.58 1.00 23.87
N LEU A 172 19.50 1.62 24.34
CA LEU A 172 18.43 2.11 23.50
C LEU A 172 18.92 3.21 22.55
N SER A 173 19.69 4.18 23.04
CA SER A 173 20.22 5.28 22.24
C SER A 173 21.28 4.82 21.25
N ALA A 174 22.15 3.88 21.63
CA ALA A 174 23.10 3.27 20.69
C ALA A 174 22.39 2.51 19.57
N GLY A 175 21.40 1.66 19.91
CA GLY A 175 20.61 0.93 18.93
C GLY A 175 19.78 1.86 18.04
N ALA A 176 19.16 2.88 18.63
CA ALA A 176 18.38 3.89 17.92
C ALA A 176 19.25 4.70 16.97
N ALA A 177 20.43 5.12 17.41
CA ALA A 177 21.37 5.86 16.56
C ALA A 177 21.72 5.06 15.31
N VAL A 178 22.07 3.77 15.43
CA VAL A 178 22.42 2.94 14.27
C VAL A 178 21.21 2.71 13.37
N LEU A 179 20.09 2.21 13.92
CA LEU A 179 18.93 1.82 13.12
C LEU A 179 18.22 3.02 12.51
N LEU A 180 18.01 4.11 13.25
CA LEU A 180 17.39 5.31 12.69
C LEU A 180 18.31 6.01 11.69
N THR A 181 19.63 5.97 11.84
CA THR A 181 20.52 6.55 10.82
C THR A 181 20.35 5.84 9.47
N VAL A 182 20.36 4.50 9.49
CA VAL A 182 20.12 3.70 8.28
C VAL A 182 18.73 4.00 7.72
N ASP A 183 17.71 4.02 8.57
CA ASP A 183 16.33 4.26 8.16
C ASP A 183 16.12 5.66 7.57
N LEU A 184 16.67 6.71 8.20
CA LEU A 184 16.63 8.08 7.68
C LEU A 184 17.37 8.19 6.34
N LEU A 185 18.48 7.46 6.16
CA LEU A 185 19.20 7.44 4.89
C LEU A 185 18.35 6.80 3.79
N PHE A 186 17.65 5.70 4.09
CA PHE A 186 16.70 5.08 3.16
C PHE A 186 15.52 6.00 2.86
N VAL A 187 14.95 6.68 3.87
CA VAL A 187 13.87 7.66 3.66
C VAL A 187 14.35 8.80 2.78
N ALA A 188 15.51 9.38 3.06
CA ALA A 188 16.10 10.45 2.26
C ALA A 188 16.35 10.02 0.80
N ALA A 189 16.89 8.81 0.59
CA ALA A 189 17.14 8.25 -0.74
C ALA A 189 15.86 7.95 -1.54
N ASN A 190 14.71 7.80 -0.86
CA ASN A 190 13.41 7.58 -1.49
C ASN A 190 12.59 8.88 -1.62
N MET A 191 12.87 9.92 -0.84
CA MET A 191 12.14 11.19 -0.87
C MET A 191 12.22 11.87 -2.25
N THR A 192 13.36 11.79 -2.93
CA THR A 192 13.56 12.34 -4.28
C THR A 192 12.73 11.61 -5.36
N LYS A 193 12.32 10.36 -5.09
CA LYS A 193 11.53 9.52 -6.00
C LYS A 193 10.02 9.67 -5.80
N LEU A 194 9.59 10.46 -4.81
CA LEU A 194 8.17 10.67 -4.48
C LEU A 194 7.37 11.23 -5.65
N ILE A 195 7.95 12.22 -6.34
CA ILE A 195 7.35 12.88 -7.51
C ILE A 195 7.29 11.93 -8.72
N HIS A 196 8.19 10.94 -8.79
CA HIS A 196 8.31 9.99 -9.90
C HIS A 196 7.41 8.75 -9.76
N GLY A 197 6.37 8.87 -8.94
CA GLY A 197 5.27 7.89 -8.84
C GLY A 197 5.12 7.23 -7.47
N ALA A 198 6.01 7.46 -6.51
CA ALA A 198 5.88 6.83 -5.19
C ALA A 198 4.80 7.47 -4.29
N TRP A 199 4.12 8.53 -4.74
CA TRP A 199 2.92 9.08 -4.09
C TRP A 199 1.72 8.13 -4.08
N LEU A 200 1.62 7.20 -5.05
CA LEU A 200 0.43 6.34 -5.19
C LEU A 200 0.27 5.35 -4.02
N PRO A 201 1.29 4.58 -3.60
CA PRO A 201 1.21 3.76 -2.39
C PRO A 201 0.85 4.54 -1.13
N LEU A 202 1.38 5.77 -1.00
CA LEU A 202 1.03 6.65 0.12
C LEU A 202 -0.45 7.02 0.09
N LEU A 203 -1.01 7.34 -1.07
CA LEU A 203 -2.44 7.61 -1.23
C LEU A 203 -3.29 6.38 -0.87
N ILE A 204 -2.92 5.19 -1.34
CA ILE A 204 -3.63 3.94 -1.02
C ILE A 204 -3.58 3.68 0.49
N GLY A 205 -2.41 3.83 1.11
CA GLY A 205 -2.23 3.68 2.56
C GLY A 205 -3.04 4.69 3.35
N LEU A 206 -3.03 5.97 2.96
CA LEU A 206 -3.82 7.02 3.59
C LEU A 206 -5.32 6.74 3.47
N THR A 207 -5.79 6.33 2.29
CA THR A 207 -7.21 5.99 2.07
C THR A 207 -7.63 4.81 2.95
N ALA A 208 -6.82 3.75 3.01
CA ALA A 208 -7.08 2.60 3.87
C ALA A 208 -7.08 2.98 5.36
N PHE A 209 -6.12 3.82 5.78
CA PHE A 209 -6.05 4.34 7.14
C PHE A 209 -7.29 5.17 7.50
N THR A 210 -7.76 6.05 6.60
CA THR A 210 -8.99 6.83 6.80
C THR A 210 -10.21 5.92 6.92
N VAL A 211 -10.33 4.89 6.09
CA VAL A 211 -11.43 3.93 6.18
C VAL A 211 -11.42 3.18 7.52
N MET A 212 -10.24 2.68 7.94
CA MET A 212 -10.09 1.94 9.20
C MET A 212 -10.40 2.81 10.43
N THR A 213 -9.88 4.04 10.47
CA THR A 213 -10.12 4.98 11.58
C THR A 213 -11.58 5.44 11.62
N THR A 214 -12.20 5.67 10.47
CA THR A 214 -13.63 6.00 10.37
C THR A 214 -14.48 4.84 10.89
N TRP A 215 -14.16 3.61 10.50
CA TRP A 215 -14.87 2.43 10.97
C TRP A 215 -14.75 2.22 12.47
N GLN A 216 -13.53 2.32 13.00
CA GLN A 216 -13.28 2.20 14.44
C GLN A 216 -14.12 3.20 15.22
N ARG A 217 -14.10 4.47 14.80
CA ARG A 217 -14.87 5.54 15.46
C ARG A 217 -16.37 5.30 15.36
N GLY A 218 -16.87 4.85 14.22
CA GLY A 218 -18.27 4.46 14.05
C GLY A 218 -18.69 3.33 15.00
N ARG A 219 -17.84 2.30 15.15
CA ARG A 219 -18.09 1.19 16.07
C ARG A 219 -18.13 1.64 17.54
N GLU A 220 -17.23 2.52 17.94
CA GLU A 220 -17.20 3.07 19.31
C GLU A 220 -18.50 3.82 19.62
N ILE A 221 -18.98 4.65 18.68
CA ILE A 221 -20.24 5.40 18.81
C ILE A 221 -21.44 4.45 18.94
N VAL A 222 -21.56 3.46 18.05
CA VAL A 222 -22.67 2.50 18.07
C VAL A 222 -22.66 1.64 19.33
N THR A 223 -21.47 1.24 19.80
CA THR A 223 -21.34 0.44 21.02
C THR A 223 -21.75 1.25 22.25
N ALA A 224 -21.37 2.53 22.31
CA ALA A 224 -21.80 3.44 23.36
C ALA A 224 -23.32 3.69 23.33
N ASP A 225 -23.91 3.83 22.14
CA ASP A 225 -25.37 4.00 21.99
C ASP A 225 -26.15 2.75 22.43
N ARG A 226 -25.69 1.55 22.04
CA ARG A 226 -26.29 0.29 22.48
C ARG A 226 -26.24 0.13 24.00
N ALA A 227 -25.11 0.43 24.63
CA ALA A 227 -24.97 0.36 26.07
C ALA A 227 -25.97 1.30 26.80
N ARG A 228 -26.22 2.50 26.26
CA ARG A 228 -27.23 3.43 26.80
C ARG A 228 -28.65 2.88 26.66
N ARG A 229 -28.99 2.34 25.47
CA ARG A 229 -30.31 1.76 25.19
C ARG A 229 -30.59 0.49 25.98
N GLU A 230 -29.58 -0.29 26.35
CA GLU A 230 -29.72 -1.50 27.17
C GLU A 230 -29.75 -1.19 28.68
N ALA A 231 -29.22 -0.03 29.11
CA ALA A 231 -29.32 0.45 30.49
C ALA A 231 -30.71 1.02 30.82
N GLN A 232 -31.35 1.70 29.86
CA GLN A 232 -32.67 2.34 30.05
C GLN A 232 -33.82 1.37 30.47
N PRO A 233 -33.94 0.13 29.95
CA PRO A 233 -35.01 -0.80 30.32
C PRO A 233 -34.81 -1.44 31.69
N ARG A 234 -33.59 -1.44 32.25
CA ARG A 234 -33.33 -1.97 33.61
C ARG A 234 -33.68 -0.95 34.70
N ALA A 235 -33.45 0.34 34.44
CA ALA A 235 -33.85 1.41 35.36
C ALA A 235 -35.37 1.66 35.38
N ALA A 236 -36.07 1.33 34.29
CA ALA A 236 -37.52 1.49 34.16
C ALA A 236 -38.34 0.28 34.66
N ARG A 237 -37.71 -0.83 35.08
CA ARG A 237 -38.43 -1.89 35.81
C ARG A 237 -38.61 -1.40 37.25
N PRO A 238 -39.85 -1.20 37.73
CA PRO A 238 -40.07 -1.05 39.16
C PRO A 238 -39.49 -2.29 39.82
N CYS A 239 -38.69 -2.13 40.89
CA CYS A 239 -38.40 -3.23 41.81
C CYS A 239 -39.72 -3.69 42.43
N GLY A 240 -40.46 -4.53 41.72
CA GLY A 240 -41.56 -5.29 42.27
C GLY A 240 -40.95 -6.51 42.94
N ASP A 241 -40.65 -6.41 44.22
CA ASP A 241 -40.34 -7.56 45.06
C ASP A 241 -41.47 -8.59 44.95
N PRO A 242 -41.21 -9.82 44.48
CA PRO A 242 -42.24 -10.87 44.49
C PRO A 242 -42.49 -11.45 45.89
N VAL A 243 -41.73 -11.06 46.91
CA VAL A 243 -41.67 -11.78 48.20
C VAL A 243 -42.85 -11.52 49.14
N HIS A 244 -43.67 -10.47 48.91
CA HIS A 244 -44.78 -10.15 49.83
C HIS A 244 -46.18 -10.55 49.37
N ARG A 245 -46.36 -11.17 48.20
CA ARG A 245 -47.72 -11.56 47.73
C ARG A 245 -48.23 -12.90 48.28
N ASP A 246 -47.37 -13.77 48.79
CA ASP A 246 -47.79 -15.10 49.25
C ASP A 246 -48.32 -15.15 50.70
N ALA A 247 -48.05 -14.12 51.52
CA ALA A 247 -48.54 -14.07 52.90
C ALA A 247 -50.05 -13.74 53.01
N ALA A 248 -50.59 -12.96 52.06
CA ALA A 248 -52.01 -12.57 52.08
C ALA A 248 -52.96 -13.69 51.60
N GLY A 249 -52.47 -14.62 50.77
CA GLY A 249 -53.26 -15.78 50.30
C GLY A 249 -53.40 -16.89 51.34
N ALA A 250 -52.39 -17.07 52.20
CA ALA A 250 -52.37 -18.13 53.22
C ALA A 250 -53.32 -17.85 54.41
N ALA A 251 -53.52 -16.57 54.78
CA ALA A 251 -54.41 -16.19 55.88
C ALA A 251 -55.90 -16.38 55.54
N ARG A 252 -56.29 -16.29 54.26
CA ARG A 252 -57.68 -16.50 53.81
C ARG A 252 -58.11 -17.97 53.76
N ARG A 253 -57.19 -18.93 53.76
CA ARG A 253 -57.51 -20.37 53.76
C ARG A 253 -57.73 -20.98 55.15
N ARG A 254 -57.46 -20.24 56.24
CA ARG A 254 -57.67 -20.70 57.63
C ARG A 254 -59.00 -20.29 58.25
N ALA A 255 -59.81 -19.50 57.57
CA ALA A 255 -61.14 -19.09 58.04
C ALA A 255 -62.24 -19.78 57.20
N GLY A 256 -62.37 -21.10 57.36
CA GLY A 256 -63.56 -21.85 56.94
C GLY A 256 -64.39 -22.18 58.19
N PRO A 257 -65.73 -22.00 58.17
CA PRO A 257 -66.55 -22.06 59.36
C PRO A 257 -66.75 -23.50 59.85
N HIS A 258 -66.57 -23.69 61.15
CA HIS A 258 -67.09 -24.83 61.89
C HIS A 258 -68.62 -24.78 61.90
N SER A 259 -69.27 -25.80 61.33
CA SER A 259 -70.59 -26.34 61.70
C SER A 259 -70.87 -27.60 60.89
#